data_AF-A0A2I0DWD1-F1
#
_entry.id   AF-A0A2I0DWD1-F1
#
_cell.length_a   1.000
_cell.length_b   1.000
_cell.length_c   1.000
_cell.angle_alpha   90.00
_cell.angle_beta   90.00
_cell.angle_gamma   90.00
#
_symmetry.space_group_name_H-M   'P 1'
#
loop_
_entity.id
_entity.type
_entity.pdbx_description
1 polymer ?
#
loop_
_entity_poly.entity_id
_entity_poly.type
_entity_poly.pdbx_seq_one_letter_code
_entity_poly.pdbx_strand_id
1 'polypeptide(L)'
;MSKKSRILFAASLLLTSYPLIADTTPLTPHTAEYQVNYGSIELGRARYILSAPDGGVFQYRFDSDVSLLMLSDQRHVRSEFTLQDNQLVPMRYSVERTGTGPDFREQIAFAKGQNVVHSRYKDERAKFPYDAELFDALM
;
A
#
# COMPACT_ATOMS: atom_id res chain seq x y z
N MET A 1 -76.07 18.91 -10.27
CA MET A 1 -75.29 18.93 -9.00
C MET A 1 -74.98 17.48 -8.62
N SER A 2 -73.79 16.97 -8.93
CA SER A 2 -73.33 15.65 -8.46
C SER A 2 -71.82 15.72 -8.23
N LYS A 3 -71.41 15.34 -7.02
CA LYS A 3 -70.06 15.50 -6.48
C LYS A 3 -69.26 14.21 -6.69
N LYS A 4 -68.01 14.40 -7.13
CA LYS A 4 -66.77 13.72 -6.73
C LYS A 4 -66.68 12.18 -6.86
N SER A 5 -65.67 11.74 -7.60
CA SER A 5 -64.59 10.93 -7.02
C SER A 5 -63.36 10.98 -7.93
N ARG A 6 -62.31 11.70 -7.53
CA ARG A 6 -60.99 11.58 -8.17
C ARG A 6 -60.16 10.71 -7.23
N ILE A 7 -60.12 9.41 -7.50
CA ILE A 7 -59.21 8.48 -6.83
C ILE A 7 -57.82 8.77 -7.40
N LEU A 8 -57.01 9.48 -6.60
CA LEU A 8 -55.59 9.66 -6.84
C LEU A 8 -54.90 8.32 -6.52
N PHE A 9 -54.57 7.54 -7.55
CA PHE A 9 -53.60 6.46 -7.43
C PHE A 9 -52.20 7.09 -7.36
N ALA A 10 -51.70 7.32 -6.15
CA ALA A 10 -50.29 7.58 -5.93
C ALA A 10 -49.55 6.24 -6.04
N ALA A 11 -49.09 5.91 -7.25
CA ALA A 11 -48.19 4.78 -7.47
C ALA A 11 -46.85 5.09 -6.80
N SER A 12 -46.60 4.41 -5.68
CA SER A 12 -45.35 4.45 -4.93
C SER A 12 -44.22 3.92 -5.82
N LEU A 13 -43.38 4.83 -6.32
CA LEU A 13 -42.15 4.49 -7.02
C LEU A 13 -41.11 4.03 -5.99
N LEU A 14 -41.19 2.78 -5.55
CA LEU A 14 -40.11 2.13 -4.81
C LEU A 14 -38.97 1.89 -5.81
N LEU A 15 -38.09 2.88 -5.94
CA LEU A 15 -36.79 2.73 -6.58
C LEU A 15 -35.99 1.73 -5.74
N THR A 16 -36.04 0.45 -6.09
CA THR A 16 -35.15 -0.56 -5.54
C THR A 16 -33.74 -0.21 -5.98
N SER A 17 -32.97 0.41 -5.10
CA SER A 17 -31.55 0.64 -5.28
C SER A 17 -30.87 -0.72 -5.22
N TYR A 18 -30.50 -1.29 -6.37
CA TYR A 18 -29.58 -2.41 -6.37
C TYR A 18 -28.23 -1.87 -5.88
N PRO A 19 -27.67 -2.35 -4.75
CA PRO A 19 -26.28 -2.05 -4.46
C PRO A 19 -25.46 -2.65 -5.61
N LEU A 20 -24.85 -1.76 -6.40
CA LEU A 20 -23.79 -2.16 -7.31
C LEU A 20 -22.63 -2.58 -6.40
N ILE A 21 -22.46 -3.90 -6.20
CA ILE A 21 -21.26 -4.41 -5.55
C ILE A 21 -20.14 -4.10 -6.52
N ALA A 22 -19.28 -3.15 -6.14
CA ALA A 22 -18.09 -2.85 -6.91
C ALA A 22 -17.23 -4.11 -6.90
N ASP A 23 -16.94 -4.66 -8.09
CA ASP A 23 -15.98 -5.74 -8.20
C ASP A 23 -14.65 -5.27 -7.59
N THR A 24 -14.05 -6.16 -6.81
CA THR A 24 -12.71 -5.96 -6.25
C THR A 24 -11.75 -5.87 -7.42
N THR A 25 -11.47 -4.65 -7.88
CA THR A 25 -10.59 -4.45 -9.02
C THR A 25 -9.20 -4.92 -8.58
N PRO A 26 -8.57 -5.85 -9.31
CA PRO A 26 -7.21 -6.27 -8.96
C PRO A 26 -6.32 -5.03 -8.92
N LEU A 27 -5.36 -5.00 -7.99
CA LEU A 27 -4.40 -3.90 -7.91
C LEU A 27 -3.70 -3.75 -9.26
N THR A 28 -3.91 -2.62 -9.92
CA THR A 28 -3.39 -2.38 -11.27
C THR A 28 -1.89 -2.13 -11.21
N PRO A 29 -1.06 -2.92 -11.91
CA PRO A 29 0.37 -2.68 -12.01
C PRO A 29 0.64 -1.28 -12.55
N HIS A 30 1.54 -0.56 -11.90
CA HIS A 30 1.83 0.82 -12.27
C HIS A 30 3.25 1.20 -11.87
N THR A 31 3.70 2.30 -12.45
CA THR A 31 4.91 3.01 -12.03
C THR A 31 4.55 4.47 -11.85
N ALA A 32 4.85 5.02 -10.67
CA ALA A 32 4.67 6.43 -10.38
C ALA A 32 6.05 7.04 -10.09
N GLU A 33 6.45 8.00 -10.90
CA GLU A 33 7.72 8.73 -10.74
C GLU A 33 7.47 10.14 -10.24
N TYR A 34 8.32 10.60 -9.33
CA TYR A 34 8.21 11.89 -8.66
C TYR A 34 9.56 12.60 -8.70
N GLN A 35 9.52 13.90 -8.98
CA GLN A 35 10.61 14.81 -8.66
C GLN A 35 10.51 15.20 -7.17
N VAL A 36 11.61 15.06 -6.45
CA VAL A 36 11.69 15.40 -5.03
C VAL A 36 12.29 16.79 -4.90
N ASN A 37 11.58 17.69 -4.23
CA ASN A 37 12.02 19.07 -4.02
C ASN A 37 12.04 19.41 -2.52
N TYR A 38 13.01 20.23 -2.10
CA TYR A 38 13.00 20.93 -0.81
C TYR A 38 12.84 22.44 -1.07
N GLY A 39 11.63 22.94 -0.87
CA GLY A 39 11.26 24.27 -1.36
C GLY A 39 11.38 24.33 -2.88
N SER A 40 12.20 25.24 -3.40
CA SER A 40 12.48 25.38 -4.83
C SER A 40 13.73 24.62 -5.30
N ILE A 41 14.36 23.84 -4.41
CA ILE A 41 15.59 23.11 -4.71
C ILE A 41 15.21 21.68 -5.10
N GLU A 42 15.53 21.27 -6.32
CA GLU A 42 15.41 19.88 -6.74
C GLU A 42 16.48 19.03 -6.05
N LEU A 43 16.03 17.97 -5.37
CA LEU A 43 16.89 17.02 -4.68
C LEU A 43 17.16 15.77 -5.51
N GLY A 44 16.25 15.39 -6.39
CA GLY A 44 16.36 14.20 -7.21
C GLY A 44 15.01 13.55 -7.49
N ARG A 45 14.96 12.22 -7.49
CA ARG A 45 13.78 11.46 -7.93
C ARG A 45 13.40 10.37 -6.95
N ALA A 46 12.11 10.07 -6.92
CA ALA A 46 11.56 8.91 -6.25
C ALA A 46 10.62 8.16 -7.20
N ARG A 47 10.50 6.85 -7.02
CA ARG A 47 9.63 6.01 -7.84
C ARG A 47 8.99 4.92 -7.03
N TYR A 48 7.70 4.75 -7.22
CA TYR A 48 6.93 3.59 -6.76
C TYR A 48 6.63 2.67 -7.93
N ILE A 49 6.78 1.36 -7.74
CA ILE A 49 6.53 0.34 -8.77
C ILE A 49 5.70 -0.77 -8.14
N LEU A 50 4.48 -0.95 -8.63
CA LEU A 50 3.69 -2.14 -8.38
C LEU A 50 3.79 -3.04 -9.62
N SER A 51 4.43 -4.19 -9.47
CA SER A 51 4.54 -5.18 -10.55
C SER A 51 3.27 -6.01 -10.69
N ALA A 52 3.10 -6.65 -11.85
CA ALA A 52 2.09 -7.69 -12.00
C ALA A 52 2.31 -8.79 -10.95
N PRO A 53 1.24 -9.30 -10.31
CA PRO A 53 1.40 -10.34 -9.31
C PRO A 53 1.93 -11.63 -9.93
N ASP A 54 2.84 -12.29 -9.23
CA ASP A 54 3.36 -13.61 -9.58
C ASP A 54 2.83 -14.62 -8.56
N GLY A 55 2.07 -15.63 -9.03
CA GLY A 55 1.44 -16.60 -8.15
C GLY A 55 0.51 -16.01 -7.07
N GLY A 56 -0.08 -14.83 -7.32
CA GLY A 56 -0.93 -14.11 -6.35
C GLY A 56 -0.16 -13.27 -5.32
N VAL A 57 1.18 -13.25 -5.40
CA VAL A 57 2.03 -12.39 -4.60
C VAL A 57 2.29 -11.08 -5.35
N PHE A 58 1.95 -9.97 -4.71
CA PHE A 58 2.26 -8.63 -5.19
C PHE A 58 3.62 -8.18 -4.67
N GLN A 59 4.33 -7.42 -5.50
CA GLN A 59 5.58 -6.78 -5.14
C GLN A 59 5.43 -5.28 -5.35
N TYR A 60 5.58 -4.53 -4.26
CA TYR A 60 5.59 -3.07 -4.29
C TYR A 60 6.97 -2.55 -3.87
N ARG A 61 7.52 -1.68 -4.69
CA ARG A 61 8.89 -1.18 -4.56
C ARG A 61 8.89 0.33 -4.53
N PHE A 62 9.69 0.89 -3.63
CA PHE A 62 10.06 2.29 -3.64
C PHE A 62 11.57 2.43 -3.85
N ASP A 63 11.95 3.28 -4.79
CA ASP A 63 13.33 3.74 -4.97
C ASP A 63 13.40 5.24 -4.80
N SER A 64 14.42 5.74 -4.10
CA SER A 64 14.77 7.16 -4.14
C SER A 64 16.26 7.36 -4.33
N ASP A 65 16.60 8.43 -5.02
CA ASP A 65 17.95 8.95 -5.15
C ASP A 65 17.86 10.47 -5.02
N VAL A 66 18.27 10.97 -3.86
CA VAL A 66 18.22 12.39 -3.53
C VAL A 66 19.56 12.88 -3.02
N SER A 67 19.92 14.11 -3.36
CA SER A 67 21.16 14.74 -2.96
C SER A 67 21.02 16.26 -2.83
N LEU A 68 21.84 16.84 -1.95
CA LEU A 68 22.00 18.27 -1.80
C LEU A 68 23.41 18.59 -1.32
N LEU A 69 24.17 19.34 -2.13
CA LEU A 69 25.57 19.64 -1.86
C LEU A 69 26.39 18.35 -1.67
N MET A 70 26.97 18.14 -0.49
CA MET A 70 27.74 16.94 -0.13
C MET A 70 26.88 15.86 0.51
N LEU A 71 25.58 16.09 0.66
CA LEU A 71 24.65 15.18 1.33
C LEU A 71 23.91 14.32 0.29
N SER A 72 23.74 13.04 0.59
CA SER A 72 22.96 12.10 -0.23
C SER A 72 22.12 11.17 0.64
N ASP A 73 21.00 10.70 0.11
CA ASP A 73 20.19 9.64 0.70
C ASP A 73 19.59 8.81 -0.45
N GLN A 74 19.96 7.53 -0.49
CA GLN A 74 19.42 6.56 -1.44
C GLN A 74 18.67 5.51 -0.66
N ARG A 75 17.48 5.15 -1.14
CA ARG A 75 16.65 4.12 -0.52
C ARG A 75 16.12 3.16 -1.54
N HIS A 76 16.18 1.88 -1.18
CA HIS A 76 15.48 0.81 -1.86
C HIS A 76 14.59 0.10 -0.84
N VAL A 77 13.29 0.26 -0.99
CA VAL A 77 12.29 -0.37 -0.13
C VAL A 77 11.50 -1.36 -0.96
N ARG A 78 11.24 -2.54 -0.40
CA ARG A 78 10.45 -3.59 -1.06
C ARG A 78 9.46 -4.17 -0.07
N SER A 79 8.23 -4.35 -0.51
CA SER A 79 7.16 -5.07 0.19
C SER A 79 6.63 -6.19 -0.70
N GLU A 80 6.49 -7.38 -0.11
CA GLU A 80 5.80 -8.53 -0.69
C GLU A 80 4.54 -8.81 0.14
N PHE A 81 3.41 -8.95 -0.54
CA PHE A 81 2.12 -9.17 0.10
C PHE A 81 1.14 -9.94 -0.78
N THR A 82 0.05 -10.41 -0.17
CA THR A 82 -1.09 -11.01 -0.88
C THR A 82 -2.35 -10.18 -0.64
N LEU A 83 -3.33 -10.31 -1.52
CA LEU A 83 -4.68 -9.77 -1.32
C LEU A 83 -5.60 -10.92 -0.91
N GLN A 84 -6.10 -10.90 0.33
CA GLN A 84 -7.02 -11.91 0.89
C GLN A 84 -8.26 -11.19 1.40
N ASP A 85 -9.46 -11.58 0.96
CA ASP A 85 -10.73 -10.97 1.40
C ASP A 85 -10.73 -9.43 1.35
N ASN A 86 -10.14 -8.88 0.27
CA ASN A 86 -9.98 -7.45 0.06
C ASN A 86 -9.04 -6.72 1.05
N GLN A 87 -8.23 -7.47 1.81
CA GLN A 87 -7.22 -6.98 2.73
C GLN A 87 -5.82 -7.32 2.24
N LEU A 88 -4.90 -6.37 2.35
CA LEU A 88 -3.48 -6.61 2.11
C LEU A 88 -2.88 -7.37 3.29
N VAL A 89 -2.23 -8.49 2.99
CA VAL A 89 -1.59 -9.34 4.00
C VAL A 89 -0.08 -9.32 3.77
N PRO A 90 0.71 -8.69 4.65
CA PRO A 90 2.16 -8.59 4.49
C PRO A 90 2.83 -9.96 4.59
N MET A 91 3.90 -10.13 3.81
CA MET A 91 4.76 -11.32 3.85
C MET A 91 6.21 -10.95 4.16
N ARG A 92 6.76 -9.98 3.42
CA ARG A 92 8.12 -9.49 3.62
C ARG A 92 8.20 -8.00 3.40
N TYR A 93 9.04 -7.36 4.20
CA TYR A 93 9.41 -5.96 4.02
C TYR A 93 10.93 -5.84 4.12
N SER A 94 11.52 -4.97 3.31
CA SER A 94 12.94 -4.67 3.42
C SER A 94 13.26 -3.25 3.03
N VAL A 95 14.22 -2.66 3.73
CA VAL A 95 14.80 -1.34 3.43
C VAL A 95 16.29 -1.52 3.30
N GLU A 96 16.86 -0.90 2.29
CA GLU A 96 18.28 -0.60 2.21
C GLU A 96 18.42 0.91 2.06
N ARG A 97 19.19 1.51 2.96
CA ARG A 97 19.51 2.93 2.95
C ARG A 97 21.01 3.11 2.86
N THR A 98 21.44 3.95 1.92
CA THR A 98 22.82 4.41 1.80
C THR A 98 22.91 5.93 1.69
N GLY A 99 24.10 6.50 1.88
CA GLY A 99 24.39 7.91 1.63
C GLY A 99 25.06 8.58 2.83
N THR A 100 24.73 9.83 3.09
CA THR A 100 25.28 10.55 4.25
C THR A 100 24.74 10.00 5.55
N GLY A 101 25.61 9.72 6.51
CA GLY A 101 25.27 9.10 7.79
C GLY A 101 25.31 7.58 7.71
N PRO A 102 24.81 6.87 8.73
CA PRO A 102 24.94 5.41 8.80
C PRO A 102 24.07 4.71 7.76
N ASP A 103 24.70 3.92 6.91
CA ASP A 103 24.00 2.95 6.09
C ASP A 103 23.28 1.93 6.99
N PHE A 104 22.13 1.45 6.53
CA PHE A 104 21.43 0.38 7.22
C PHE A 104 20.63 -0.49 6.28
N ARG A 105 20.39 -1.72 6.73
CA ARG A 105 19.43 -2.64 6.14
C ARG A 105 18.44 -3.07 7.21
N GLU A 106 17.18 -3.09 6.84
CA GLU A 106 16.11 -3.67 7.63
C GLU A 106 15.43 -4.78 6.82
N GLN A 107 15.07 -5.87 7.50
CA GLN A 107 14.31 -6.97 6.93
C GLN A 107 13.27 -7.43 7.93
N ILE A 108 12.02 -7.53 7.50
CA ILE A 108 10.91 -8.04 8.30
C ILE A 108 10.26 -9.19 7.54
N ALA A 109 10.03 -10.30 8.24
CA ALA A 109 9.28 -11.44 7.74
C ALA A 109 8.03 -11.66 8.60
N PHE A 110 6.89 -11.59 7.95
CA PHE A 110 5.56 -11.70 8.54
C PHE A 110 5.10 -13.15 8.45
N ALA A 111 5.61 -14.01 9.33
CA ALA A 111 5.34 -15.45 9.30
C ALA A 111 3.99 -15.77 9.96
N LYS A 112 2.88 -15.37 9.30
CA LYS A 112 1.49 -15.59 9.72
C LYS A 112 1.22 -17.04 10.16
N GLY A 113 1.67 -18.03 9.37
CA GLY A 113 1.51 -19.45 9.69
C GLY A 113 2.25 -19.93 10.95
N GLN A 114 3.21 -19.15 11.45
CA GLN A 114 3.95 -19.40 12.69
C GLN A 114 3.54 -18.43 13.81
N ASN A 115 2.55 -17.57 13.56
CA ASN A 115 2.09 -16.51 14.47
C ASN A 115 3.22 -15.61 15.01
N VAL A 116 4.19 -15.27 14.15
CA VAL A 116 5.35 -14.47 14.51
C VAL A 116 5.74 -13.46 13.43
N VAL A 117 6.26 -12.31 13.86
CA VAL A 117 7.04 -11.39 13.02
C VAL A 117 8.51 -11.46 13.42
N HIS A 118 9.38 -11.71 12.44
CA HIS A 118 10.83 -11.61 12.60
C HIS A 118 11.31 -10.29 12.02
N SER A 119 12.02 -9.49 12.81
CA SER A 119 12.68 -8.28 12.32
C SER A 119 14.19 -8.40 12.49
N ARG A 120 14.92 -7.86 11.53
CA ARG A 120 16.36 -7.63 11.61
C ARG A 120 16.64 -6.20 11.18
N TYR A 121 17.21 -5.42 12.09
CA TYR A 121 17.70 -4.07 11.81
C TYR A 121 19.23 -4.08 12.00
N LYS A 122 19.98 -3.85 10.92
CA LYS A 122 21.44 -4.06 10.89
C LYS A 122 21.79 -5.48 11.38
N ASP A 123 22.44 -5.59 12.53
CA ASP A 123 22.83 -6.86 13.15
C ASP A 123 21.92 -7.28 14.31
N GLU A 124 20.98 -6.42 14.68
CA GLU A 124 20.02 -6.68 15.75
C GLU A 124 18.84 -7.48 15.21
N ARG A 125 18.41 -8.47 15.99
CA ARG A 125 17.26 -9.32 15.66
C ARG A 125 16.21 -9.19 16.73
N ALA A 126 14.96 -9.09 16.31
CA ALA A 126 13.80 -9.07 17.18
C ALA A 126 12.74 -10.05 16.69
N LYS A 127 11.91 -10.48 17.64
CA LYS A 127 10.79 -11.40 17.40
C LYS A 127 9.58 -10.83 18.12
N PHE A 128 8.48 -10.69 17.39
CA PHE A 128 7.23 -10.16 17.91
C PHE A 128 6.10 -11.17 17.65
N PRO A 129 5.03 -11.17 18.46
CA PRO A 129 3.80 -11.86 18.09
C PRO A 129 3.28 -11.30 16.77
N TYR A 130 2.70 -12.16 15.94
CA TYR A 130 1.95 -11.68 14.77
C TYR A 130 0.63 -11.06 15.22
N ASP A 131 0.26 -9.96 14.56
CA ASP A 131 -1.00 -9.26 14.73
C ASP A 131 -1.63 -9.04 13.34
N ALA A 132 -2.93 -8.75 13.26
CA ALA A 132 -3.56 -8.39 11.99
C ALA A 132 -3.33 -6.91 11.61
N GLU A 133 -3.06 -6.06 12.61
CA GLU A 133 -2.80 -4.64 12.46
C GLU A 133 -1.29 -4.37 12.42
N LEU A 134 -0.62 -4.92 11.41
CA LEU A 134 0.83 -4.74 11.25
C LEU A 134 1.14 -3.62 10.27
N PHE A 135 2.16 -2.83 10.61
CA PHE A 135 2.63 -1.73 9.78
C PHE A 135 3.69 -2.21 8.77
N ASP A 136 3.40 -2.03 7.49
CA ASP A 136 4.37 -2.06 6.40
C ASP A 136 4.36 -0.67 5.76
N ALA A 137 5.51 0.00 5.69
CA ALA A 137 5.55 1.40 5.25
C ALA A 137 5.15 1.62 3.77
N LEU A 138 5.00 0.54 2.99
CA LEU A 138 4.53 0.61 1.61
C LEU A 138 3.06 0.18 1.45
N MET A 139 2.35 -0.19 2.51
CA MET A 139 0.97 -0.69 2.44
C MET A 139 0.00 0.00 3.41
#